data_AF-A0A7D8YQS5-F1
#
_entry.id   AF-A0A7D8YQS5-F1
#
_cell.length_a   1.000
_cell.length_b   1.000
_cell.length_c   1.000
_cell.angle_alpha   90.00
_cell.angle_beta   90.00
_cell.angle_gamma   90.00
#
_symmetry.space_group_name_H-M   'P 1'
#
loop_
_entity.id
_entity.type
_entity.pdbx_description
1 polymer ?
#
loop_
_entity_poly.entity_id
_entity_poly.type
_entity_poly.pdbx_seq_one_letter_code
_entity_poly.pdbx_strand_id
1 'polypeptide(L)'
;MKKMGRTHAPFFRVCAVDARRPRDGRVLEELGHYDPMVPETDARAILKGDRIQYWVGVGAQPSDKVAVLIKKYGTDGTHLDAQKAALERLAGRKRYVPSAAPPPKPKVEVVPPAAEQPAEVAEPVAEAAEPTAEATEPAAE
;
A
#
# COMPACT_ATOMS: atom_id res chain seq x y z
N MET A 1 -16.43 -3.45 17.71
CA MET A 1 -15.70 -2.84 16.56
C MET A 1 -14.97 -1.60 17.02
N LYS A 2 -13.77 -1.37 16.50
CA LYS A 2 -12.94 -0.18 16.81
C LYS A 2 -13.07 0.82 15.67
N LYS A 3 -13.43 2.07 15.98
CA LYS A 3 -13.49 3.15 14.98
C LYS A 3 -12.08 3.67 14.74
N MET A 4 -11.75 3.85 13.47
CA MET A 4 -10.50 4.35 12.96
C MET A 4 -10.81 5.29 11.77
N GLY A 5 -9.78 5.88 11.18
CA GLY A 5 -9.91 6.79 10.06
C GLY A 5 -10.02 8.26 10.50
N ARG A 6 -10.27 9.12 9.54
CA ARG A 6 -10.29 10.59 9.70
C ARG A 6 -11.73 11.11 9.71
N THR A 7 -11.90 12.37 10.06
CA THR A 7 -13.19 13.07 9.92
C THR A 7 -13.69 12.92 8.47
N HIS A 8 -14.96 12.58 8.29
CA HIS A 8 -15.59 12.28 7.00
C HIS A 8 -15.04 11.09 6.20
N ALA A 9 -14.10 10.30 6.73
CA ALA A 9 -13.69 9.03 6.15
C ALA A 9 -13.49 7.98 7.26
N PRO A 10 -14.60 7.40 7.74
CA PRO A 10 -14.56 6.40 8.81
C PRO A 10 -14.05 5.06 8.28
N PHE A 11 -13.21 4.42 9.07
CA PHE A 11 -12.71 3.05 8.85
C PHE A 11 -12.96 2.24 10.12
N PHE A 12 -13.38 0.99 10.02
CA PHE A 12 -13.69 0.19 11.20
C PHE A 12 -12.87 -1.10 11.22
N ARG A 13 -12.29 -1.43 12.36
CA ARG A 13 -11.63 -2.72 12.58
C ARG A 13 -12.55 -3.65 13.36
N VAL A 14 -12.65 -4.88 12.88
CA VAL A 14 -13.36 -5.97 13.56
C VAL A 14 -12.36 -6.66 14.46
N CYS A 15 -12.59 -6.57 15.77
CA CYS A 15 -11.62 -6.95 16.80
C CYS A 15 -12.32 -7.75 17.90
N ALA A 16 -11.62 -8.74 18.46
CA ALA A 16 -11.98 -9.37 19.72
C ALA A 16 -11.39 -8.56 20.88
N VAL A 17 -12.23 -8.13 21.82
CA VAL A 17 -11.86 -7.33 23.00
C VAL A 17 -12.59 -7.86 24.23
N ASP A 18 -11.99 -7.69 25.41
CA ASP A 18 -12.69 -7.91 26.70
C ASP A 18 -13.69 -6.77 26.92
N ALA A 19 -14.93 -7.10 27.31
CA ALA A 19 -16.02 -6.14 27.47
C ALA A 19 -15.75 -5.06 28.54
N ARG A 20 -14.89 -5.34 29.53
CA ARG A 20 -14.53 -4.39 30.59
C ARG A 20 -13.48 -3.37 30.13
N ARG A 21 -12.84 -3.59 28.99
CA ARG A 21 -11.83 -2.69 28.42
C ARG A 21 -12.51 -1.61 27.58
N PRO A 22 -11.93 -0.41 27.46
CA PRO A 22 -12.46 0.61 26.57
C PRO A 22 -12.51 0.11 25.13
N ARG A 23 -13.53 0.53 24.38
CA ARG A 23 -13.79 0.10 22.99
C ARG A 23 -12.55 0.17 22.08
N ASP A 24 -11.80 1.26 22.19
CA ASP A 24 -10.64 1.53 21.33
C ASP A 24 -9.30 1.17 22.00
N GLY A 25 -9.33 0.44 23.12
CA GLY A 25 -8.14 0.04 23.90
C GLY A 25 -7.33 -1.12 23.32
N ARG A 26 -6.68 -1.89 24.21
CA ARG A 26 -5.89 -3.06 23.85
C ARG A 26 -6.79 -4.16 23.29
N VAL A 27 -6.49 -4.58 22.07
CA VAL A 27 -7.20 -5.64 21.36
C VAL A 27 -6.53 -6.98 21.65
N LEU A 28 -7.33 -8.04 21.80
CA LEU A 28 -6.83 -9.42 21.90
C LEU A 28 -6.36 -9.87 20.52
N GLU A 29 -7.26 -9.78 19.54
CA GLU A 29 -7.01 -10.18 18.16
C GLU A 29 -7.82 -9.35 17.15
N GLU A 30 -7.21 -9.07 16.01
CA GLU A 30 -7.86 -8.41 14.87
C GLU A 30 -8.36 -9.43 13.85
N LEU A 31 -9.68 -9.51 13.74
CA LEU A 31 -10.42 -10.50 12.96
C LEU A 31 -10.76 -10.02 11.55
N GLY A 32 -10.64 -8.72 11.28
CA GLY A 32 -10.93 -8.16 9.97
C GLY A 32 -11.13 -6.65 10.00
N HIS A 33 -11.66 -6.11 8.92
CA HIS A 33 -12.01 -4.70 8.82
C HIS A 33 -13.27 -4.48 7.97
N TYR A 34 -13.86 -3.31 8.15
CA TYR A 34 -15.02 -2.82 7.42
C TYR A 34 -14.77 -1.37 7.00
N ASP A 35 -14.80 -1.15 5.69
CA ASP A 35 -14.66 0.17 5.07
C ASP A 35 -15.93 0.53 4.28
N PRO A 36 -16.76 1.45 4.79
CA PRO A 36 -17.97 1.89 4.09
C PRO A 36 -17.68 2.75 2.85
N MET A 37 -16.45 3.26 2.68
CA MET A 37 -16.07 4.11 1.53
C MET A 37 -15.69 3.31 0.28
N VAL A 38 -15.60 1.98 0.39
CA VAL A 38 -15.37 1.12 -0.77
C VAL A 38 -16.63 1.17 -1.67
N PRO A 39 -16.47 1.48 -2.97
CA PRO A 39 -17.60 1.63 -3.89
C PRO A 39 -18.36 0.32 -4.08
N GLU A 40 -17.64 -0.79 -4.13
CA GLU A 40 -18.18 -2.14 -4.23
C GLU A 40 -18.73 -2.61 -2.88
N THR A 41 -20.05 -2.81 -2.80
CA THR A 41 -20.74 -3.12 -1.53
C THR A 41 -20.25 -4.42 -0.89
N ASP A 42 -20.01 -5.46 -1.68
CA ASP A 42 -19.61 -6.79 -1.18
C ASP A 42 -18.12 -6.87 -0.80
N ALA A 43 -17.30 -5.93 -1.28
CA ALA A 43 -15.88 -5.82 -0.91
C ALA A 43 -15.63 -4.90 0.31
N ARG A 44 -16.68 -4.33 0.90
CA ARG A 44 -16.55 -3.41 2.06
C ARG A 44 -16.02 -4.08 3.31
N ALA A 45 -16.27 -5.37 3.49
CA ALA A 45 -15.85 -6.11 4.67
C ALA A 45 -14.91 -7.25 4.28
N ILE A 46 -13.77 -7.33 4.96
CA ILE A 46 -12.83 -8.44 4.83
C ILE A 46 -12.69 -9.06 6.22
N LEU A 47 -13.04 -10.33 6.33
CA LEU A 47 -13.13 -11.08 7.57
C LEU A 47 -12.24 -12.32 7.50
N LYS A 48 -11.57 -12.66 8.61
CA LYS A 48 -10.84 -13.92 8.78
C LYS A 48 -11.80 -14.99 9.30
N GLY A 49 -12.37 -15.78 8.39
CA GLY A 49 -13.39 -16.80 8.70
C GLY A 49 -12.98 -17.75 9.83
N ASP A 50 -11.80 -18.35 9.74
CA ASP A 50 -11.31 -19.37 10.70
C ASP A 50 -11.26 -18.84 12.14
N ARG A 51 -10.73 -17.62 12.30
CA ARG A 51 -10.58 -17.00 13.62
C ARG A 51 -11.92 -16.55 14.19
N ILE A 52 -12.82 -16.06 13.34
CA ILE A 52 -14.17 -15.70 13.78
C ILE A 52 -14.92 -16.93 14.28
N GLN A 53 -14.86 -18.05 13.55
CA GLN A 53 -15.48 -19.30 13.97
C GLN A 53 -14.92 -19.79 15.31
N TYR A 54 -13.59 -19.72 15.50
CA TYR A 54 -12.97 -20.04 16.78
C TYR A 54 -13.53 -19.20 17.93
N TRP A 55 -13.54 -17.87 17.79
CA TRP A 55 -14.02 -16.98 18.85
C TRP A 55 -15.51 -17.17 19.16
N VAL A 56 -16.34 -17.40 18.14
CA VAL A 56 -17.75 -17.73 18.33
C VAL A 56 -17.90 -19.07 19.06
N GLY A 57 -17.08 -20.08 18.71
CA GLY A 57 -17.06 -21.37 19.39
C GLY A 57 -16.62 -21.29 20.86
N VAL A 58 -15.72 -20.36 21.20
CA VAL A 58 -15.31 -20.07 22.59
C VAL A 58 -16.40 -19.29 23.36
N GLY A 59 -17.48 -18.87 22.71
CA GLY A 59 -18.60 -18.16 23.33
C GLY A 59 -18.54 -16.64 23.23
N ALA A 60 -17.69 -16.08 22.36
CA ALA A 60 -17.65 -14.65 22.14
C ALA A 60 -18.98 -14.17 21.53
N GLN A 61 -19.57 -13.13 22.14
CA GLN A 61 -20.81 -12.52 21.67
C GLN A 61 -20.51 -11.40 20.66
N PRO A 62 -20.88 -11.54 19.37
CA PRO A 62 -20.67 -10.49 18.39
C PRO A 62 -21.68 -9.34 18.58
N SER A 63 -21.24 -8.10 18.37
CA SER A 63 -22.14 -6.94 18.31
C SER A 63 -23.06 -7.00 17.08
N ASP A 64 -24.26 -6.40 17.13
CA ASP A 64 -25.30 -6.53 16.08
C ASP A 64 -24.79 -6.32 14.64
N LYS A 65 -24.01 -5.26 14.42
CA LYS A 65 -23.45 -4.95 13.10
C LYS A 65 -22.43 -6.00 12.65
N VAL A 66 -21.61 -6.51 13.56
CA VAL A 66 -20.65 -7.59 13.27
C VAL A 66 -21.40 -8.89 13.00
N ALA A 67 -22.48 -9.19 13.72
CA ALA A 67 -23.32 -10.35 13.43
C ALA A 67 -23.90 -10.29 12.01
N VAL A 68 -24.33 -9.11 11.53
CA VAL A 68 -24.77 -8.93 10.13
C VAL A 68 -23.62 -9.17 9.14
N LEU A 69 -22.41 -8.67 9.43
CA LEU A 69 -21.25 -8.90 8.57
C LEU A 69 -20.86 -10.39 8.51
N ILE A 70 -20.89 -11.09 9.64
CA ILE A 70 -20.61 -12.53 9.71
C ILE A 70 -21.67 -13.33 8.94
N LYS A 71 -22.95 -12.96 9.02
CA LYS A 71 -24.01 -13.61 8.23
C LYS A 71 -23.81 -13.46 6.71
N LYS A 72 -23.24 -12.34 6.27
CA LYS A 72 -23.02 -12.07 4.84
C LYS A 72 -21.71 -12.65 4.31
N TYR A 73 -20.62 -12.48 5.07
CA TYR A 73 -19.25 -12.72 4.62
C TYR A 73 -18.48 -13.70 5.51
N GLY A 74 -19.14 -14.33 6.49
CA GLY A 74 -18.58 -15.44 7.24
C GLY A 74 -18.40 -16.67 6.36
N THR A 75 -17.83 -17.73 6.91
CA THR A 75 -17.48 -18.95 6.18
C THR A 75 -18.67 -19.59 5.45
N ASP A 76 -19.87 -19.51 6.03
CA ASP A 76 -21.13 -20.01 5.44
C ASP A 76 -22.05 -18.84 5.01
N GLY A 77 -21.46 -17.71 4.65
CA GLY A 77 -22.17 -16.47 4.35
C GLY A 77 -22.91 -16.49 3.02
N THR A 78 -23.96 -15.70 2.91
CA THR A 78 -24.81 -15.63 1.71
C THR A 78 -24.19 -14.87 0.53
N HIS A 79 -23.15 -14.06 0.74
CA HIS A 79 -22.59 -13.13 -0.26
C HIS A 79 -21.14 -13.48 -0.67
N LEU A 80 -20.70 -14.73 -0.48
CA LEU A 80 -19.31 -15.12 -0.75
C LEU A 80 -18.94 -15.01 -2.23
N ASP A 81 -19.81 -15.46 -3.14
CA ASP A 81 -19.55 -15.38 -4.58
C ASP A 81 -19.56 -13.93 -5.07
N ALA A 82 -20.51 -13.12 -4.58
CA ALA A 82 -20.57 -11.70 -4.85
C ALA A 82 -19.33 -10.95 -4.32
N GLN A 83 -18.84 -11.32 -3.14
CA GLN A 83 -17.63 -10.76 -2.55
C GLN A 83 -16.39 -11.07 -3.41
N LYS A 84 -16.22 -12.31 -3.87
CA LYS A 84 -15.11 -12.68 -4.77
C LYS A 84 -15.15 -11.85 -6.06
N ALA A 85 -16.31 -11.78 -6.71
CA ALA A 85 -16.49 -10.98 -7.92
C ALA A 85 -16.25 -9.48 -7.69
N ALA A 86 -16.66 -8.96 -6.53
CA ALA A 86 -16.42 -7.56 -6.14
C ALA A 86 -14.94 -7.26 -5.88
N LEU A 87 -14.21 -8.18 -5.23
CA LEU A 87 -12.77 -8.07 -5.02
C LEU A 87 -12.01 -8.11 -6.35
N GLU A 88 -12.41 -8.98 -7.29
CA GLU A 88 -11.84 -9.04 -8.64
C GLU A 88 -12.09 -7.75 -9.42
N ARG A 89 -13.31 -7.21 -9.38
CA ARG A 89 -13.64 -5.93 -10.00
C ARG A 89 -12.83 -4.77 -9.42
N LEU A 90 -12.63 -4.78 -8.10
CA LEU A 90 -11.81 -3.78 -7.42
C LEU A 90 -10.31 -3.92 -7.79
N ALA A 91 -9.81 -5.15 -7.90
CA ALA A 91 -8.44 -5.41 -8.33
C ALA A 91 -8.19 -5.01 -9.80
N GLY A 92 -9.18 -5.22 -10.68
CA GLY A 92 -9.13 -4.80 -12.08
C GLY A 92 -9.26 -3.28 -12.27
N ARG A 93 -9.71 -2.54 -11.25
CA ARG A 93 -9.77 -1.08 -11.27
C ARG A 93 -8.34 -0.54 -11.19
N LYS A 94 -7.74 -0.30 -12.36
CA LYS A 94 -6.44 0.36 -12.50
C LYS A 94 -6.49 1.68 -11.72
N ARG A 95 -5.81 1.74 -10.58
CA ARG A 95 -5.55 3.01 -9.91
C ARG A 95 -4.72 3.83 -10.90
N TYR A 96 -5.25 4.98 -11.32
CA TYR A 96 -4.45 5.98 -12.01
C TYR A 96 -3.39 6.44 -11.03
N VAL A 97 -2.24 5.77 -11.06
CA VAL A 97 -1.01 6.33 -10.56
C VAL A 97 -0.58 7.25 -11.69
N PRO A 98 -0.54 8.59 -11.50
CA PRO A 98 0.14 9.40 -12.49
C PRO A 98 1.52 8.78 -12.64
N SER A 99 1.82 8.28 -13.86
CA SER A 99 3.16 7.80 -14.16
C SER A 99 4.09 8.88 -13.65
N ALA A 100 4.98 8.54 -12.71
CA ALA A 100 6.08 9.41 -12.36
C ALA A 100 6.61 9.94 -13.70
N ALA A 101 6.65 11.28 -13.82
CA ALA A 101 6.97 11.94 -15.08
C ALA A 101 8.15 11.17 -15.70
N PRO A 102 8.06 10.74 -16.98
CA PRO A 102 9.19 10.05 -17.60
C PRO A 102 10.43 10.91 -17.34
N PRO A 103 11.56 10.32 -16.91
CA PRO A 103 12.77 11.09 -16.62
C PRO A 103 13.01 12.02 -17.80
N PRO A 104 13.31 13.32 -17.55
CA PRO A 104 13.44 14.28 -18.64
C PRO A 104 14.44 13.72 -19.64
N LYS A 105 13.95 13.42 -20.85
CA LYS A 105 14.82 12.99 -21.95
C LYS A 105 15.90 14.07 -22.09
N PRO A 106 17.20 13.71 -22.16
CA PRO A 106 18.23 14.70 -22.38
C PRO A 106 17.89 15.44 -23.68
N LYS A 107 17.74 16.76 -23.58
CA LYS A 107 17.64 17.62 -24.76
C LYS A 107 18.95 17.44 -25.49
N VAL A 108 18.91 16.74 -26.63
CA VAL A 108 19.97 16.85 -27.63
C VAL A 108 19.92 18.30 -28.08
N GLU A 109 20.85 19.08 -27.55
CA GLU A 109 21.13 20.44 -27.98
C GLU A 109 21.63 20.33 -29.41
N VAL A 110 20.74 20.67 -30.36
CA VAL A 110 21.10 20.80 -31.77
C VAL A 110 22.01 22.01 -31.86
N VAL A 111 23.31 21.75 -31.82
CA VAL A 111 24.32 22.71 -32.26
C VAL A 111 24.11 22.87 -33.77
N PRO A 112 23.73 24.06 -34.27
CA PRO A 112 23.66 24.30 -35.71
C PRO A 112 25.07 24.16 -36.31
N PRO A 113 25.22 23.59 -37.52
CA PRO A 113 26.54 23.40 -38.11
C PRO A 113 27.14 24.76 -38.47
N ALA A 114 28.13 25.18 -37.68
CA ALA A 114 29.02 26.26 -38.04
C ALA A 114 30.00 25.77 -39.11
N ALA A 115 29.95 26.48 -40.24
CA ALA A 115 30.94 26.68 -41.29
C ALA A 115 32.25 25.84 -41.26
N GLU A 116 32.56 25.28 -42.45
CA GLU A 116 33.91 24.96 -42.92
C GLU A 116 34.97 25.96 -42.45
N GLN A 117 36.08 25.48 -41.88
CA GLN A 117 37.46 25.68 -42.39
C GLN A 117 38.36 24.50 -41.95
N PRO A 118 39.12 23.86 -42.87
CA PRO A 118 40.18 22.89 -42.58
C PRO A 118 41.57 23.55 -42.49
N ALA A 119 42.60 22.75 -42.10
CA ALA A 119 44.04 23.03 -42.01
C ALA A 119 44.49 23.66 -40.66
N GLU A 120 45.58 23.30 -39.96
CA GLU A 120 46.73 22.42 -40.22
C GLU A 120 47.63 22.38 -38.95
N VAL A 121 48.24 21.21 -38.67
CA VAL A 121 49.56 20.95 -37.99
C VAL A 121 49.78 21.27 -36.49
N ALA A 122 50.11 20.21 -35.74
CA ALA A 122 51.34 20.02 -34.91
C ALA A 122 51.05 19.30 -33.57
N GLU A 123 51.46 18.03 -33.45
CA GLU A 123 51.86 17.42 -32.17
C GLU A 123 53.30 17.88 -31.82
N PRO A 124 53.94 17.59 -30.64
CA PRO A 124 53.56 16.67 -29.55
C PRO A 124 53.92 17.13 -28.10
N VAL A 125 53.85 16.18 -27.15
CA VAL A 125 54.49 16.07 -25.79
C VAL A 125 53.88 16.93 -24.67
N ALA A 126 53.65 16.53 -23.41
CA ALA A 126 54.08 15.42 -22.55
C ALA A 126 53.03 15.26 -21.41
N GLU A 127 52.62 14.05 -21.02
CA GLU A 127 53.08 13.33 -19.81
C GLU A 127 52.70 13.98 -18.45
N ALA A 128 51.78 13.35 -17.71
CA ALA A 128 52.03 12.82 -16.35
C ALA A 128 50.76 12.63 -15.50
N ALA A 129 50.58 11.38 -15.04
CA ALA A 129 50.18 10.97 -13.68
C ALA A 129 48.74 11.17 -13.17
N GLU A 130 47.98 10.08 -13.27
CA GLU A 130 47.15 9.48 -12.20
C GLU A 130 47.97 9.22 -10.90
N PRO A 131 47.42 8.74 -9.74
CA PRO A 131 46.03 8.63 -9.24
C PRO A 131 45.87 8.86 -7.69
N THR A 132 44.66 8.55 -7.16
CA THR A 132 44.40 7.85 -5.87
C THR A 132 44.12 8.63 -4.57
N ALA A 133 43.15 8.07 -3.82
CA ALA A 133 42.90 8.04 -2.37
C ALA A 133 41.58 8.77 -2.01
N GLU A 134 40.43 8.11 -1.78
CA GLU A 134 40.11 7.02 -0.83
C GLU A 134 40.60 7.28 0.60
N ALA A 135 39.66 7.65 1.48
CA ALA A 135 39.75 7.53 2.93
C ALA A 135 38.32 7.46 3.52
N THR A 136 37.79 6.23 3.64
CA THR A 136 37.47 5.52 4.91
C THR A 136 37.91 6.28 6.17
N GLU A 137 37.25 6.30 7.33
CA GLU A 137 36.18 5.52 7.98
C GLU A 137 35.82 6.27 9.31
N PRO A 138 35.11 5.73 10.33
CA PRO A 138 34.30 6.47 11.30
C PRO A 138 34.93 6.46 12.71
N ALA A 139 34.17 6.92 13.73
CA ALA A 139 34.09 6.37 15.11
C ALA A 139 34.14 7.41 16.25
N ALA A 140 33.39 7.03 17.31
CA ALA A 140 33.46 7.45 18.71
C ALA A 140 32.94 8.86 19.04
N GLU A 141 32.21 9.10 20.12
CA GLU A 141 32.06 8.39 21.41
C GLU A 141 30.68 8.70 22.01
#